data_AF-A0A5B7F910-F1
#
_entry.id   AF-A0A5B7F910-F1
#
_cell.length_a   1.000
_cell.length_b   1.000
_cell.length_c   1.000
_cell.angle_alpha   90.00
_cell.angle_beta   90.00
_cell.angle_gamma   90.00
#
_symmetry.space_group_name_H-M   'P 1'
#
loop_
_entity.id
_entity.type
_entity.pdbx_description
1 polymer ?
#
loop_
_entity_poly.entity_id
_entity_poly.type
_entity_poly.pdbx_seq_one_letter_code
_entity_poly.pdbx_strand_id
1 'polypeptide(L)'
;MVYLHQNHVMHRDIKGHNILLTEQANIKLVDFGVSSHLASSWGRRNTSVGTPYWMAPEVIACEQQLDYSYDVRCDAWSLGITAIELADGEPPLSDIHPMRALFQIPRNPPPTLDRPVEWTMEFNDFIAECLVKDFEQRPTARELLQHPFIKAVPHNPEEVRRELVLLQNDLRKKNQMIQKDPETTIKGGALKADRRTKRTPLWMDDLACLERLTEEVIVDHMERRYQTDQIYTYMGDILIAVNPFKELGVYGDKESRQYRGMVKSENPPHIFAMADNAYHNMLHQKQQQCIVISGESGAGKTESANFLLKQLVTLGKAPNRNLEDKILQVNPIMEAFGNAKTGINDNSSRFGKYLDLTYTRLGKVTGAKISVYLLEQSRVVRQAEGEQNFHIFYYMHDGLEAEDKLMQYCLDKSKRDKHRYLAGSNWSKSKSQANVEQFNKVVEGFKSLGFRDDELDSVYRILAAVINLGDVDFYQTIDKDNMEQAAVKNVEQIKVVSELLGIDPSDLTEALTSNSVVTKGEIITRNNTVEEAMCTRDAMAKAMYGRLFDWIVNNINRLLSFCRIV
;
A
#
# COMPACT_ATOMS: atom_id res chain seq x y z
N MET A 1 -43.27 -22.40 -9.06
CA MET A 1 -43.37 -21.39 -7.98
C MET A 1 -44.73 -21.41 -7.27
N VAL A 2 -45.86 -21.14 -7.93
CA VAL A 2 -47.21 -21.12 -7.30
C VAL A 2 -47.52 -22.37 -6.47
N TYR A 3 -47.27 -23.56 -7.03
CA TYR A 3 -47.45 -24.82 -6.31
C TYR A 3 -46.62 -24.90 -5.02
N LEU A 4 -45.36 -24.42 -5.02
CA LEU A 4 -44.50 -24.42 -3.83
C LEU A 4 -45.06 -23.47 -2.76
N HIS A 5 -45.42 -22.26 -3.16
CA HIS A 5 -45.96 -21.24 -2.26
C HIS A 5 -47.29 -21.66 -1.64
N GLN A 6 -48.17 -22.33 -2.40
CA GLN A 6 -49.43 -22.93 -1.90
C GLN A 6 -49.20 -24.02 -0.85
N ASN A 7 -48.09 -24.76 -0.96
CA ASN A 7 -47.69 -25.77 0.02
C ASN A 7 -46.75 -25.20 1.11
N HIS A 8 -46.75 -23.87 1.28
CA HIS A 8 -45.94 -23.16 2.28
C HIS A 8 -44.43 -23.41 2.14
N VAL A 9 -43.92 -23.62 0.92
CA VAL A 9 -42.49 -23.81 0.63
C VAL A 9 -41.93 -22.59 -0.09
N MET A 10 -40.87 -22.01 0.47
CA MET A 10 -40.03 -21.01 -0.20
C MET A 10 -38.78 -21.67 -0.77
N HIS A 11 -38.43 -21.37 -2.02
CA HIS A 11 -37.25 -21.97 -2.66
C HIS A 11 -35.96 -21.29 -2.19
N ARG A 12 -35.90 -19.96 -2.25
CA ARG A 12 -34.77 -19.09 -1.86
C ARG A 12 -33.48 -19.27 -2.68
N ASP A 13 -33.58 -19.88 -3.86
CA ASP A 13 -32.45 -20.06 -4.78
C ASP A 13 -32.93 -20.32 -6.23
N ILE A 14 -33.87 -19.50 -6.71
CA ILE A 14 -34.33 -19.59 -8.11
C ILE A 14 -33.30 -18.90 -9.00
N LYS A 15 -32.72 -19.65 -9.94
CA LYS A 15 -31.70 -19.22 -10.90
C LYS A 15 -31.66 -20.17 -12.09
N GLY A 16 -31.06 -19.77 -13.20
CA GLY A 16 -30.93 -20.60 -14.41
C GLY A 16 -30.34 -21.98 -14.12
N HIS A 17 -29.31 -22.06 -13.28
CA HIS A 17 -28.65 -23.33 -12.90
C HIS A 17 -29.59 -24.36 -12.26
N ASN A 18 -30.60 -23.90 -11.51
CA ASN A 18 -31.53 -24.78 -10.80
C ASN A 18 -32.77 -25.13 -11.65
N ILE A 19 -32.86 -24.63 -12.89
CA ILE A 19 -33.93 -24.94 -13.84
C ILE A 19 -33.37 -25.92 -14.89
N LEU A 20 -33.60 -27.21 -14.67
CA LEU A 20 -33.09 -28.27 -15.55
C LEU A 20 -34.10 -28.67 -16.61
N LEU A 21 -33.58 -29.07 -17.78
CA LEU A 21 -34.36 -29.66 -18.86
C LEU A 21 -34.08 -31.17 -18.95
N THR A 22 -35.15 -31.99 -18.99
CA THR A 22 -35.00 -33.42 -19.35
C THR A 22 -34.67 -33.58 -20.83
N GLU A 23 -34.38 -34.81 -21.28
CA GLU A 23 -34.11 -35.09 -22.70
C GLU A 23 -35.30 -34.81 -23.63
N GLN A 24 -36.50 -34.72 -23.06
CA GLN A 24 -37.74 -34.36 -23.74
C GLN A 24 -38.11 -32.89 -23.50
N ALA A 25 -37.14 -32.06 -23.08
CA ALA A 25 -37.32 -30.65 -22.73
C ALA A 25 -38.40 -30.38 -21.66
N ASN A 26 -38.63 -31.33 -20.74
CA ASN A 26 -39.48 -31.05 -19.57
C ASN A 26 -38.68 -30.24 -18.55
N ILE A 27 -39.28 -29.15 -18.06
CA ILE A 27 -38.66 -28.26 -17.08
C ILE A 27 -38.81 -28.85 -15.68
N LYS A 28 -37.71 -28.92 -14.93
CA LYS A 28 -37.68 -29.33 -13.52
C LYS A 28 -36.89 -28.32 -12.71
N LEU A 29 -37.46 -27.87 -11.60
CA LEU A 29 -36.77 -27.06 -10.60
C LEU A 29 -36.07 -27.99 -9.60
N VAL A 30 -34.79 -27.75 -9.33
CA VAL A 30 -33.95 -28.57 -8.45
C VAL A 30 -33.27 -27.72 -7.36
N ASP A 31 -32.50 -28.40 -6.49
CA ASP A 31 -31.76 -27.84 -5.35
C ASP A 31 -32.59 -27.10 -4.30
N PHE A 32 -33.26 -27.89 -3.46
CA PHE A 32 -33.99 -27.43 -2.29
C PHE A 32 -33.09 -27.29 -1.04
N GLY A 33 -31.76 -27.28 -1.18
CA GLY A 33 -30.79 -27.33 -0.08
C GLY A 33 -30.82 -26.11 0.87
N VAL A 34 -31.37 -24.99 0.39
CA VAL A 34 -31.65 -23.78 1.16
C VAL A 34 -33.14 -23.44 1.21
N SER A 35 -34.03 -24.34 0.77
CA SER A 35 -35.48 -24.15 0.87
C SER A 35 -35.99 -24.18 2.32
N SER A 36 -37.21 -23.70 2.55
CA SER A 36 -37.82 -23.72 3.87
C SER A 36 -39.33 -23.89 3.81
N HIS A 37 -39.87 -24.70 4.72
CA HIS A 37 -41.31 -24.71 5.04
C HIS A 37 -41.66 -23.52 5.94
N LEU A 38 -42.77 -22.85 5.67
CA LEU A 38 -43.36 -21.82 6.52
C LEU A 38 -44.37 -22.46 7.48
N ALA A 39 -44.45 -21.97 8.71
CA ALA A 39 -45.37 -22.49 9.73
C ALA A 39 -46.84 -22.13 9.44
N SER A 40 -47.09 -21.13 8.60
CA SER A 40 -48.42 -20.68 8.17
C SER A 40 -48.34 -19.91 6.85
N SER A 41 -49.49 -19.62 6.23
CA SER A 41 -49.60 -18.80 5.00
C SER A 41 -48.99 -17.40 5.11
N TRP A 42 -48.82 -16.89 6.35
CA TRP A 42 -48.24 -15.59 6.67
C TRP A 42 -46.85 -15.71 7.33
N GLY A 43 -46.25 -16.90 7.31
CA GLY A 43 -44.96 -17.16 7.95
C GLY A 43 -43.84 -16.34 7.31
N ARG A 44 -43.02 -15.70 8.14
CA ARG A 44 -41.84 -14.94 7.71
C ARG A 44 -40.55 -15.63 8.15
N ARG A 45 -39.43 -15.34 7.48
CA ARG A 45 -38.08 -15.81 7.81
C ARG A 45 -37.11 -14.66 7.97
N ASN A 46 -36.08 -14.86 8.79
CA ASN A 46 -35.03 -13.90 9.09
C ASN A 46 -33.62 -14.43 8.77
N THR A 47 -33.48 -15.34 7.80
CA THR A 47 -32.19 -15.96 7.46
C THR A 47 -31.68 -15.50 6.10
N SER A 48 -30.46 -14.96 6.01
CA SER A 48 -29.77 -14.66 4.75
C SER A 48 -29.19 -15.94 4.12
N VAL A 49 -29.87 -16.47 3.10
CA VAL A 49 -29.46 -17.67 2.34
C VAL A 49 -29.82 -17.52 0.87
N GLY A 50 -28.97 -18.04 -0.02
CA GLY A 50 -29.19 -18.03 -1.47
C GLY A 50 -27.90 -17.82 -2.26
N THR A 51 -28.01 -17.74 -3.59
CA THR A 51 -26.89 -17.39 -4.48
C THR A 51 -26.82 -15.87 -4.69
N PRO A 52 -25.69 -15.20 -4.40
CA PRO A 52 -25.64 -13.75 -4.17
C PRO A 52 -26.28 -12.84 -5.24
N TYR A 53 -26.08 -13.14 -6.52
CA TYR A 53 -26.57 -12.29 -7.62
C TYR A 53 -28.10 -12.35 -7.79
N TRP A 54 -28.74 -13.43 -7.35
CA TRP A 54 -30.19 -13.64 -7.43
C TRP A 54 -30.90 -13.32 -6.11
N MET A 55 -30.16 -13.01 -5.04
CA MET A 55 -30.74 -12.75 -3.73
C MET A 55 -31.55 -11.46 -3.71
N ALA A 56 -32.75 -11.54 -3.13
CA ALA A 56 -33.61 -10.38 -2.95
C ALA A 56 -33.08 -9.44 -1.85
N PRO A 57 -33.26 -8.11 -1.96
CA PRO A 57 -32.78 -7.13 -0.98
C PRO A 57 -33.20 -7.45 0.45
N GLU A 58 -34.44 -7.91 0.64
CA GLU A 58 -34.99 -8.27 1.95
C GLU A 58 -34.36 -9.52 2.55
N VAL A 59 -33.89 -10.46 1.73
CA VAL A 59 -33.17 -11.66 2.17
C VAL A 59 -31.77 -11.29 2.67
N ILE A 60 -31.12 -10.35 1.96
CA ILE A 60 -29.80 -9.82 2.32
C ILE A 60 -29.88 -9.03 3.63
N ALA A 61 -30.92 -8.21 3.80
CA ALA A 61 -31.12 -7.38 5.00
C ALA A 61 -31.18 -8.20 6.30
N CYS A 62 -31.71 -9.42 6.24
CA CYS A 62 -31.78 -10.33 7.40
C CYS A 62 -30.43 -10.80 7.95
N GLU A 63 -29.32 -10.60 7.23
CA GLU A 63 -27.97 -10.83 7.79
C GLU A 63 -27.57 -9.77 8.81
N GLN A 64 -28.05 -8.54 8.60
CA GLN A 64 -27.64 -7.35 9.35
C GLN A 64 -28.67 -6.92 10.39
N GLN A 65 -29.94 -7.32 10.22
CA GLN A 65 -31.06 -6.92 11.08
C GLN A 65 -31.83 -8.15 11.59
N LEU A 66 -31.65 -8.47 12.88
CA LEU A 66 -32.24 -9.65 13.52
C LEU A 66 -33.77 -9.65 13.53
N ASP A 67 -34.38 -8.46 13.56
CA ASP A 67 -35.83 -8.25 13.58
C ASP A 67 -36.47 -8.17 12.18
N TYR A 68 -35.65 -8.16 11.12
CA TYR A 68 -36.14 -8.08 9.75
C TYR A 68 -36.59 -9.46 9.27
N SER A 69 -37.71 -9.50 8.54
CA SER A 69 -38.25 -10.77 8.06
C SER A 69 -38.96 -10.64 6.72
N TYR A 70 -38.84 -11.69 5.89
CA TYR A 70 -39.39 -11.75 4.53
C TYR A 70 -40.27 -12.97 4.32
N ASP A 71 -41.05 -12.97 3.24
CA ASP A 71 -41.96 -14.07 2.85
C ASP A 71 -41.62 -14.67 1.47
N VAL A 72 -42.55 -15.45 0.92
CA VAL A 72 -42.41 -16.18 -0.35
C VAL A 72 -42.08 -15.29 -1.55
N ARG A 73 -42.27 -13.96 -1.46
CA ARG A 73 -42.03 -12.99 -2.54
C ARG A 73 -40.55 -12.77 -2.85
N CYS A 74 -39.63 -13.23 -2.01
CA CYS A 74 -38.20 -13.28 -2.35
C CYS A 74 -37.91 -14.15 -3.59
N ASP A 75 -38.72 -15.19 -3.82
CA ASP A 75 -38.63 -16.05 -5.01
C ASP A 75 -39.04 -15.28 -6.29
N ALA A 76 -39.93 -14.29 -6.18
CA ALA A 76 -40.33 -13.45 -7.31
C ALA A 76 -39.21 -12.52 -7.78
N TRP A 77 -38.42 -11.97 -6.85
CA TRP A 77 -37.21 -11.22 -7.21
C TRP A 77 -36.20 -12.11 -7.92
N SER A 78 -35.95 -13.30 -7.34
CA SER A 78 -35.01 -14.28 -7.91
C SER A 78 -35.44 -14.69 -9.33
N LEU A 79 -36.75 -14.81 -9.57
CA LEU A 79 -37.32 -15.03 -10.90
C LEU A 79 -37.06 -13.87 -11.86
N GLY A 80 -37.19 -12.62 -11.41
CA GLY A 80 -36.87 -11.43 -12.21
C GLY A 80 -35.40 -11.38 -12.64
N ILE A 81 -34.48 -11.70 -11.72
CA ILE A 81 -33.05 -11.82 -12.04
C ILE A 81 -32.79 -12.98 -13.00
N THR A 82 -33.47 -14.11 -12.83
CA THR A 82 -33.37 -15.26 -13.75
C THR A 82 -33.88 -14.90 -15.15
N ALA A 83 -34.90 -14.05 -15.26
CA ALA A 83 -35.40 -13.59 -16.56
C ALA A 83 -34.36 -12.72 -17.29
N ILE A 84 -33.63 -11.87 -16.56
CA ILE A 84 -32.49 -11.12 -17.11
C ILE A 84 -31.37 -12.08 -17.53
N GLU A 85 -31.00 -13.03 -16.67
CA GLU A 85 -29.98 -14.05 -16.98
C GLU A 85 -30.29 -14.83 -18.26
N LEU A 86 -31.56 -15.21 -18.48
CA LEU A 86 -31.97 -15.93 -19.69
C LEU A 86 -31.95 -15.06 -20.95
N ALA A 87 -32.10 -13.75 -20.80
CA ALA A 87 -32.13 -12.79 -21.90
C ALA A 87 -30.72 -12.32 -22.29
N ASP A 88 -29.93 -11.91 -21.31
CA ASP A 88 -28.60 -11.31 -21.51
C ASP A 88 -27.46 -12.35 -21.40
N GLY A 89 -27.76 -13.56 -20.92
CA GLY A 89 -26.85 -14.70 -20.83
C GLY A 89 -26.17 -14.87 -19.47
N GLU A 90 -26.08 -13.80 -18.68
CA GLU A 90 -25.55 -13.81 -17.31
C GLU A 90 -26.41 -12.91 -16.41
N PRO A 91 -26.46 -13.13 -15.09
CA PRO A 91 -27.22 -12.27 -14.19
C PRO A 91 -26.52 -10.91 -14.02
N PRO A 92 -27.27 -9.87 -13.61
CA PRO A 92 -26.69 -8.58 -13.26
C PRO A 92 -25.61 -8.73 -12.18
N LEU A 93 -24.57 -7.90 -12.26
CA LEU A 93 -23.45 -7.87 -11.30
C LEU A 93 -22.59 -9.15 -11.27
N SER A 94 -22.75 -10.06 -12.23
CA SER A 94 -21.94 -11.29 -12.34
C SER A 94 -20.43 -11.03 -12.52
N ASP A 95 -20.06 -9.86 -13.02
CA ASP A 95 -18.69 -9.39 -13.24
C ASP A 95 -17.99 -8.92 -11.96
N ILE A 96 -18.73 -8.67 -10.88
CA ILE A 96 -18.20 -8.23 -9.58
C ILE A 96 -18.25 -9.35 -8.53
N HIS A 97 -17.37 -9.28 -7.54
CA HIS A 97 -17.30 -10.28 -6.48
C HIS A 97 -18.65 -10.46 -5.74
N PRO A 98 -19.10 -11.68 -5.40
CA PRO A 98 -20.46 -11.94 -4.89
C PRO A 98 -20.83 -11.09 -3.66
N MET A 99 -19.89 -10.86 -2.74
CA MET A 99 -20.13 -10.00 -1.57
C MET A 99 -20.35 -8.52 -1.91
N ARG A 100 -19.72 -8.02 -2.99
CA ARG A 100 -19.95 -6.66 -3.48
C ARG A 100 -21.35 -6.53 -4.08
N ALA A 101 -21.81 -7.55 -4.79
CA ALA A 101 -23.18 -7.59 -5.29
C ALA A 101 -24.20 -7.49 -4.15
N LEU A 102 -24.01 -8.21 -3.03
CA LEU A 102 -24.90 -8.10 -1.86
C LEU A 102 -24.98 -6.69 -1.28
N PHE A 103 -23.91 -5.91 -1.36
CA PHE A 103 -23.89 -4.53 -0.87
C PHE A 103 -24.59 -3.56 -1.83
N GLN A 104 -24.50 -3.84 -3.13
CA GLN A 104 -25.06 -3.02 -4.20
C GLN A 104 -26.55 -3.28 -4.42
N ILE A 105 -27.02 -4.53 -4.35
CA ILE A 105 -28.42 -4.92 -4.59
C ILE A 105 -29.42 -4.09 -3.76
N PRO A 106 -29.23 -3.89 -2.44
CA PRO A 106 -30.14 -3.06 -1.64
C PRO A 106 -30.04 -1.56 -1.96
N ARG A 107 -28.89 -1.06 -2.45
CA ARG A 107 -28.61 0.38 -2.60
C ARG A 107 -28.89 0.92 -4.00
N ASN A 108 -28.43 0.21 -5.04
CA ASN A 108 -28.55 0.63 -6.43
C ASN A 108 -29.98 0.45 -6.93
N PRO A 109 -30.46 1.22 -7.93
CA PRO A 109 -31.78 1.00 -8.52
C PRO A 109 -31.94 -0.46 -9.01
N PRO A 110 -33.17 -1.00 -9.06
CA PRO A 110 -33.42 -2.33 -9.60
C PRO A 110 -32.78 -2.51 -10.98
N PRO A 111 -32.10 -3.64 -11.24
CA PRO A 111 -31.45 -3.85 -12.53
C PRO A 111 -32.49 -3.99 -13.65
N THR A 112 -32.07 -3.65 -14.86
CA THR A 112 -32.83 -3.83 -16.11
C THR A 112 -31.99 -4.65 -17.09
N LEU A 113 -32.60 -5.08 -18.20
CA LEU A 113 -31.87 -5.69 -19.30
C LEU A 113 -30.80 -4.75 -19.86
N ASP A 114 -29.70 -5.29 -20.38
CA ASP A 114 -28.62 -4.50 -21.01
C ASP A 114 -29.11 -3.75 -22.25
N ARG A 115 -30.03 -4.38 -23.00
CA ARG A 115 -30.65 -3.80 -24.20
C ARG A 115 -32.18 -3.94 -24.16
N PRO A 116 -32.89 -3.13 -23.36
CA PRO A 116 -34.34 -3.23 -23.18
C PRO A 116 -35.13 -3.14 -24.49
N VAL A 117 -34.60 -2.41 -25.49
CA VAL A 117 -35.23 -2.17 -26.80
C VAL A 117 -35.25 -3.42 -27.68
N GLU A 118 -34.38 -4.40 -27.42
CA GLU A 118 -34.37 -5.68 -28.16
C GLU A 118 -35.48 -6.64 -27.70
N TRP A 119 -36.17 -6.32 -26.60
CA TRP A 119 -37.19 -7.16 -25.99
C TRP A 119 -38.57 -6.50 -25.96
N THR A 120 -39.62 -7.31 -25.88
CA THR A 120 -41.02 -6.81 -25.83
C THR A 120 -41.26 -5.94 -24.61
N MET A 121 -42.16 -4.95 -24.73
CA MET A 121 -42.52 -4.07 -23.61
C MET A 121 -43.10 -4.87 -22.45
N GLU A 122 -43.90 -5.90 -22.72
CA GLU A 122 -44.48 -6.80 -21.73
C GLU A 122 -43.43 -7.60 -20.96
N PHE A 123 -42.30 -7.95 -21.58
CA PHE A 123 -41.22 -8.65 -20.89
C PHE A 123 -40.42 -7.72 -19.96
N ASN A 124 -40.13 -6.50 -20.44
CA ASN A 124 -39.50 -5.47 -19.61
C ASN A 124 -40.38 -5.12 -18.40
N ASP A 125 -41.69 -5.00 -18.61
CA ASP A 125 -42.68 -4.74 -17.56
C ASP A 125 -42.74 -5.89 -16.54
N PHE A 126 -42.74 -7.14 -17.01
CA PHE A 126 -42.70 -8.32 -16.14
C PHE A 126 -41.45 -8.34 -15.23
N ILE A 127 -40.28 -8.01 -15.78
CA ILE A 127 -39.03 -7.91 -15.01
C ILE A 127 -39.15 -6.78 -13.98
N ALA A 128 -39.67 -5.61 -14.37
CA ALA A 128 -39.84 -4.48 -13.46
C ALA A 128 -40.79 -4.80 -12.29
N GLU A 129 -41.90 -5.51 -12.54
CA GLU A 129 -42.81 -5.99 -11.49
C GLU A 129 -42.14 -6.98 -10.54
N CYS A 130 -41.28 -7.87 -11.06
CA CYS A 130 -40.52 -8.82 -10.23
C CYS A 130 -39.47 -8.13 -9.36
N LEU A 131 -38.87 -7.03 -9.83
CA LEU A 131 -37.74 -6.34 -9.20
C LEU A 131 -38.14 -5.12 -8.35
N VAL A 132 -39.36 -5.13 -7.81
CA VAL A 132 -39.78 -4.16 -6.78
C VAL A 132 -39.04 -4.46 -5.47
N LYS A 133 -38.27 -3.49 -4.96
CA LYS A 133 -37.44 -3.67 -3.75
C LYS A 133 -38.25 -3.87 -2.47
N ASP A 134 -39.33 -3.11 -2.32
CA ASP A 134 -40.26 -3.32 -1.21
C ASP A 134 -41.03 -4.61 -1.46
N PHE A 135 -40.66 -5.67 -0.74
CA PHE A 135 -41.27 -6.97 -0.93
C PHE A 135 -42.75 -6.98 -0.55
N GLU A 136 -43.24 -6.03 0.26
CA GLU A 136 -44.67 -5.92 0.58
C GLU A 136 -45.49 -5.40 -0.61
N GLN A 137 -44.86 -4.62 -1.49
CA GLN A 137 -45.45 -4.13 -2.75
C GLN A 137 -45.18 -5.05 -3.95
N ARG A 138 -44.26 -6.01 -3.80
CA ARG A 138 -43.94 -6.96 -4.88
C ARG A 138 -45.10 -7.96 -5.07
N PRO A 139 -45.52 -8.24 -6.32
CA PRO A 139 -46.57 -9.21 -6.60
C PRO A 139 -46.15 -10.63 -6.20
N THR A 140 -47.14 -11.40 -5.77
CA THR A 140 -47.00 -12.84 -5.50
C THR A 140 -46.89 -13.64 -6.80
N ALA A 141 -46.38 -14.87 -6.70
CA ALA A 141 -46.32 -15.79 -7.83
C ALA A 141 -47.68 -15.99 -8.53
N ARG A 142 -48.79 -15.90 -7.79
CA ARG A 142 -50.15 -16.06 -8.31
C ARG A 142 -50.60 -14.85 -9.12
N GLU A 143 -50.20 -13.65 -8.71
CA GLU A 143 -50.47 -12.40 -9.42
C GLU A 143 -49.61 -12.32 -10.68
N LEU A 144 -48.32 -12.67 -10.59
CA LEU A 144 -47.41 -12.74 -11.74
C LEU A 144 -47.89 -13.73 -12.82
N LEU A 145 -48.59 -14.81 -12.46
CA LEU A 145 -49.22 -15.69 -13.46
C LEU A 145 -50.30 -15.00 -14.30
N GLN A 146 -50.86 -13.90 -13.81
CA GLN A 146 -51.89 -13.14 -14.52
C GLN A 146 -51.31 -12.05 -15.43
N HIS A 147 -49.99 -11.81 -15.36
CA HIS A 147 -49.29 -10.79 -16.12
C HIS A 147 -49.42 -11.00 -17.63
N PRO A 148 -49.59 -9.94 -18.46
CA PRO A 148 -49.73 -10.05 -19.92
C PRO A 148 -48.65 -10.89 -20.60
N PHE A 149 -47.38 -10.72 -20.19
CA PHE A 149 -46.25 -11.52 -20.71
C PHE A 149 -46.46 -13.04 -20.55
N ILE A 150 -46.91 -13.48 -19.37
CA ILE A 150 -47.14 -14.91 -19.09
C ILE A 150 -48.39 -15.42 -19.81
N LYS A 151 -49.43 -14.58 -19.92
CA LYS A 151 -50.65 -14.94 -20.66
C LYS A 151 -50.47 -14.99 -22.17
N ALA A 152 -49.48 -14.28 -22.69
CA ALA A 152 -49.15 -14.29 -24.12
C ALA A 152 -48.50 -15.61 -24.59
N VAL A 153 -48.09 -16.48 -23.67
CA VAL A 153 -47.51 -17.79 -24.01
C VAL A 153 -48.56 -18.66 -24.70
N PRO A 154 -48.28 -19.22 -25.91
CA PRO A 154 -49.23 -20.04 -26.64
C PRO A 154 -49.76 -21.21 -25.81
N HIS A 155 -51.07 -21.50 -25.93
CA HIS A 155 -51.71 -22.62 -25.21
C HIS A 155 -51.18 -24.01 -25.61
N ASN A 156 -50.32 -24.12 -26.63
CA ASN A 156 -49.69 -25.37 -27.05
C ASN A 156 -48.17 -25.38 -26.77
N PRO A 157 -47.74 -25.70 -25.54
CA PRO A 157 -46.32 -25.72 -25.16
C PRO A 157 -45.50 -26.80 -25.87
N GLU A 158 -46.15 -27.72 -26.61
CA GLU A 158 -45.47 -28.81 -27.32
C GLU A 158 -44.58 -28.33 -28.46
N GLU A 159 -44.90 -27.19 -29.09
CA GLU A 159 -44.09 -26.64 -30.17
C GLU A 159 -42.75 -26.10 -29.65
N VAL A 160 -42.79 -25.28 -28.59
CA VAL A 160 -41.59 -24.79 -27.88
C VAL A 160 -40.76 -25.95 -27.34
N ARG A 161 -41.40 -27.00 -26.80
CA ARG A 161 -40.69 -28.21 -26.35
C ARG A 161 -39.96 -28.91 -27.49
N ARG A 162 -40.56 -29.03 -28.68
CA ARG A 162 -39.89 -29.63 -29.85
C ARG A 162 -38.67 -28.81 -30.28
N GLU A 163 -38.79 -27.48 -30.31
CA GLU A 163 -37.66 -26.60 -30.62
C GLU A 163 -36.52 -26.74 -29.60
N LEU A 164 -36.85 -26.77 -28.31
CA LEU A 164 -35.86 -27.00 -27.24
C LEU A 164 -35.17 -28.36 -27.35
N VAL A 165 -35.89 -29.43 -27.72
CA VAL A 165 -35.29 -30.76 -27.98
C VAL A 165 -34.33 -30.70 -29.17
N LEU A 166 -34.68 -30.00 -30.25
CA LEU A 166 -33.78 -29.82 -31.40
C LEU A 166 -32.51 -29.05 -31.02
N LEU A 167 -32.66 -27.95 -30.27
CA LEU A 167 -31.55 -27.15 -29.78
C LEU A 167 -30.63 -27.95 -28.85
N GLN A 168 -31.20 -28.73 -27.93
CA GLN A 168 -30.45 -29.59 -27.01
C GLN A 168 -29.63 -30.64 -27.79
N ASN A 169 -30.21 -31.24 -28.83
CA ASN A 169 -29.52 -32.21 -29.68
C ASN A 169 -28.38 -31.56 -30.48
N ASP A 170 -28.54 -30.33 -30.97
CA ASP A 170 -27.49 -29.59 -31.68
C ASP A 170 -26.32 -29.23 -30.73
N LEU A 171 -26.62 -28.73 -29.54
CA LEU A 171 -25.61 -28.41 -28.51
C LEU A 171 -24.83 -29.65 -28.05
N ARG A 172 -25.52 -30.80 -27.86
CA ARG A 172 -24.88 -32.09 -27.55
C ARG A 172 -23.93 -32.54 -28.66
N LYS A 173 -24.30 -32.37 -29.95
CA LYS A 173 -23.45 -32.73 -31.10
C LYS A 173 -22.21 -31.84 -31.22
N LYS A 174 -22.30 -30.57 -30.82
CA LYS A 174 -21.20 -29.60 -30.88
C LYS A 174 -20.19 -29.72 -29.73
N ASN A 175 -20.38 -30.64 -28.78
CA ASN A 175 -19.52 -30.84 -27.60
C ASN A 175 -19.27 -29.54 -26.79
N GLN A 176 -20.16 -28.55 -26.89
CA GLN A 176 -20.12 -27.30 -26.14
C GLN A 176 -20.81 -27.48 -24.78
N MET A 177 -20.33 -28.40 -23.96
CA MET A 177 -20.66 -28.35 -22.53
C MET A 177 -19.82 -27.25 -21.90
N ILE A 178 -20.44 -26.08 -21.68
CA ILE A 178 -19.82 -24.99 -20.94
C ILE A 178 -19.57 -25.50 -19.51
N GLN A 179 -18.30 -25.69 -19.13
CA GLN A 179 -17.94 -25.85 -17.72
C GLN A 179 -18.13 -24.48 -17.05
N LYS A 180 -19.26 -24.27 -16.35
CA LYS A 180 -19.41 -23.14 -15.43
C LYS A 180 -18.64 -23.44 -14.15
N ASP A 181 -17.92 -22.44 -13.64
CA ASP A 181 -17.23 -22.51 -12.35
C ASP A 181 -18.22 -22.84 -11.21
N PRO A 182 -17.78 -23.53 -10.15
CA PRO A 182 -18.65 -23.87 -9.02
C PRO A 182 -19.21 -22.60 -8.35
N GLU A 183 -20.52 -22.43 -8.41
CA GLU A 183 -21.23 -21.25 -7.89
C GLU A 183 -21.18 -21.17 -6.35
N THR A 184 -21.02 -19.95 -5.83
CA THR A 184 -20.86 -19.71 -4.40
C THR A 184 -22.21 -19.42 -3.74
N THR A 185 -22.63 -20.22 -2.76
CA THR A 185 -23.89 -20.01 -2.01
C THR A 185 -23.61 -19.41 -0.63
N ILE A 186 -24.49 -18.55 -0.15
CA ILE A 186 -24.43 -17.98 1.21
C ILE A 186 -25.29 -18.78 2.17
N LYS A 187 -24.71 -19.17 3.32
CA LYS A 187 -25.46 -19.76 4.43
C LYS A 187 -24.88 -19.35 5.78
N GLY A 188 -25.53 -18.40 6.45
CA GLY A 188 -25.11 -17.90 7.77
C GLY A 188 -23.90 -16.97 7.72
N GLY A 189 -23.86 -16.05 6.74
CA GLY A 189 -22.81 -15.03 6.59
C GLY A 189 -21.45 -15.54 6.12
N ALA A 190 -21.40 -16.74 5.54
CA ALA A 190 -20.19 -17.32 4.96
C ALA A 190 -20.44 -17.80 3.53
N LEU A 191 -19.47 -17.53 2.64
CA LEU A 191 -19.42 -18.03 1.27
C LEU A 191 -19.09 -19.53 1.26
N LYS A 192 -19.80 -20.30 0.45
CA LYS A 192 -19.58 -21.74 0.28
C LYS A 192 -19.51 -22.09 -1.20
N ALA A 193 -18.32 -22.49 -1.67
CA ALA A 193 -18.10 -22.92 -3.05
C ALA A 193 -18.50 -24.39 -3.32
N ASP A 194 -18.45 -25.27 -2.30
CA ASP A 194 -18.93 -26.67 -2.39
C ASP A 194 -19.33 -27.20 -0.99
N ARG A 195 -20.14 -28.27 -0.93
CA ARG A 195 -20.57 -28.99 0.29
C ARG A 195 -19.43 -29.34 1.25
N ARG A 196 -18.18 -29.46 0.77
CA ARG A 196 -16.99 -29.91 1.52
C ARG A 196 -16.02 -28.81 1.96
N THR A 197 -16.19 -27.56 1.52
CA THR A 197 -15.24 -26.46 1.85
C THR A 197 -15.52 -25.85 3.23
N LYS A 198 -14.46 -25.56 4.01
CA LYS A 198 -14.56 -24.90 5.32
C LYS A 198 -15.00 -23.43 5.16
N ARG A 199 -15.80 -22.94 6.11
CA ARG A 199 -16.31 -21.56 6.18
C ARG A 199 -15.16 -20.57 6.36
N THR A 200 -15.08 -19.53 5.52
CA THR A 200 -14.16 -18.39 5.72
C THR A 200 -14.95 -17.11 5.98
N PRO A 201 -14.81 -16.47 7.15
CA PRO A 201 -15.39 -15.16 7.42
C PRO A 201 -14.63 -14.06 6.67
N LEU A 202 -15.34 -13.08 6.10
CA LEU A 202 -14.78 -11.90 5.42
C LEU A 202 -14.94 -10.66 6.30
N TRP A 203 -13.83 -9.99 6.59
CA TRP A 203 -13.74 -8.86 7.52
C TRP A 203 -13.88 -7.54 6.78
N MET A 204 -14.70 -6.62 7.28
CA MET A 204 -14.93 -5.29 6.68
C MET A 204 -13.65 -4.52 6.37
N ASP A 205 -13.69 -3.79 5.26
CA ASP A 205 -12.57 -2.98 4.78
C ASP A 205 -12.46 -1.61 5.45
N ASP A 206 -13.57 -1.06 5.99
CA ASP A 206 -13.60 0.19 6.73
C ASP A 206 -14.14 -0.02 8.14
N LEU A 207 -13.29 0.24 9.13
CA LEU A 207 -13.62 0.13 10.55
C LEU A 207 -14.65 1.17 10.97
N ALA A 208 -14.77 2.31 10.28
CA ALA A 208 -15.76 3.34 10.58
C ALA A 208 -17.20 2.86 10.32
N CYS A 209 -17.38 1.76 9.59
CA CYS A 209 -18.68 1.14 9.38
C CYS A 209 -19.10 0.18 10.50
N LEU A 210 -18.24 -0.09 11.48
CA LEU A 210 -18.55 -0.98 12.61
C LEU A 210 -19.54 -0.30 13.56
N GLU A 211 -20.59 -1.03 13.96
CA GLU A 211 -21.58 -0.57 14.93
C GLU A 211 -20.98 -0.40 16.34
N ARG A 212 -20.01 -1.26 16.70
CA ARG A 212 -19.31 -1.23 17.98
C ARG A 212 -17.82 -0.96 17.77
N LEU A 213 -17.41 0.27 18.07
CA LEU A 213 -16.01 0.71 18.05
C LEU A 213 -15.38 0.53 19.44
N THR A 214 -15.13 -0.72 19.84
CA THR A 214 -14.31 -1.01 21.03
C THR A 214 -12.92 -1.46 20.60
N GLU A 215 -11.92 -1.24 21.46
CA GLU A 215 -10.53 -1.65 21.23
C GLU A 215 -10.44 -3.15 20.91
N GLU A 216 -11.12 -3.98 21.69
CA GLU A 216 -11.18 -5.44 21.50
C GLU A 216 -11.69 -5.84 20.10
N VAL A 217 -12.74 -5.17 19.60
CA VAL A 217 -13.32 -5.46 18.29
C VAL A 217 -12.38 -5.00 17.18
N ILE A 218 -11.77 -3.83 17.31
CA ILE A 218 -10.83 -3.30 16.30
C ILE A 218 -9.60 -4.20 16.20
N VAL A 219 -9.03 -4.61 17.35
CA VAL A 219 -7.84 -5.46 17.40
C VAL A 219 -8.14 -6.84 16.83
N ASP A 220 -9.23 -7.50 17.24
CA ASP A 220 -9.63 -8.81 16.69
C ASP A 220 -9.86 -8.74 15.18
N HIS A 221 -10.48 -7.67 14.69
CA HIS A 221 -10.72 -7.47 13.26
C HIS A 221 -9.43 -7.29 12.47
N MET A 222 -8.51 -6.46 12.97
CA MET A 222 -7.19 -6.24 12.36
C MET A 222 -6.34 -7.50 12.39
N GLU A 223 -6.35 -8.26 13.50
CA GLU A 223 -5.61 -9.51 13.64
C GLU A 223 -6.06 -10.53 12.59
N ARG A 224 -7.37 -10.71 12.42
CA ARG A 224 -7.91 -11.67 11.45
C ARG A 224 -7.65 -11.28 10.01
N ARG A 225 -7.70 -9.98 9.67
CA ARG A 225 -7.27 -9.47 8.36
C ARG A 225 -5.80 -9.77 8.11
N TYR A 226 -4.96 -9.49 9.11
CA TYR A 226 -3.52 -9.75 9.05
C TYR A 226 -3.19 -11.24 8.83
N GLN A 227 -3.94 -12.15 9.47
CA GLN A 227 -3.81 -13.61 9.26
C GLN A 227 -4.11 -14.06 7.83
N THR A 228 -4.82 -13.24 7.05
CA THR A 228 -5.13 -13.46 5.62
C THR A 228 -4.31 -12.59 4.67
N ASP A 229 -3.18 -12.04 5.14
CA ASP A 229 -2.27 -11.16 4.40
C ASP A 229 -2.92 -9.84 3.94
N GLN A 230 -4.03 -9.43 4.57
CA GLN A 230 -4.68 -8.14 4.35
C GLN A 230 -4.13 -7.11 5.34
N ILE A 231 -3.02 -6.47 4.98
CA ILE A 231 -2.31 -5.54 5.87
C ILE A 231 -2.90 -4.13 5.95
N TYR A 232 -3.76 -3.78 5.01
CA TYR A 232 -4.36 -2.45 4.90
C TYR A 232 -5.81 -2.49 5.34
N THR A 233 -6.23 -1.50 6.13
CA THR A 233 -7.62 -1.35 6.59
C THR A 233 -7.98 0.13 6.66
N TYR A 234 -9.15 0.53 6.17
CA TYR A 234 -9.62 1.91 6.31
C TYR A 234 -10.20 2.16 7.70
N MET A 235 -10.11 3.42 8.12
CA MET A 235 -10.83 3.98 9.26
C MET A 235 -11.26 5.39 8.86
N GLY A 236 -12.40 5.50 8.16
CA GLY A 236 -12.81 6.77 7.56
C GLY A 236 -11.77 7.26 6.55
N ASP A 237 -11.23 8.46 6.72
CA ASP A 237 -10.19 9.02 5.83
C ASP A 237 -8.77 8.55 6.16
N ILE A 238 -8.60 7.74 7.21
CA ILE A 238 -7.31 7.18 7.62
C ILE A 238 -7.12 5.80 7.00
N LEU A 239 -5.91 5.52 6.52
CA LEU A 239 -5.48 4.18 6.14
C LEU A 239 -4.55 3.62 7.22
N ILE A 240 -4.95 2.51 7.82
CA ILE A 240 -4.13 1.76 8.76
C ILE A 240 -3.35 0.70 7.98
N ALA A 241 -2.03 0.64 8.22
CA ALA A 241 -1.14 -0.33 7.62
C ALA A 241 -0.40 -1.10 8.72
N VAL A 242 -0.49 -2.43 8.70
CA VAL A 242 0.20 -3.31 9.65
C VAL A 242 1.37 -3.97 8.94
N ASN A 243 2.60 -3.78 9.43
CA ASN A 243 3.80 -4.31 8.77
C ASN A 243 3.77 -5.85 8.70
N PRO A 244 3.78 -6.47 7.49
CA PRO A 244 3.75 -7.92 7.34
C PRO A 244 5.05 -8.64 7.70
N PHE A 245 6.19 -7.92 7.79
CA PHE A 245 7.53 -8.50 7.88
C PHE A 245 7.88 -9.53 6.78
N LYS A 246 7.16 -9.47 5.65
CA LYS A 246 7.38 -10.26 4.44
C LYS A 246 6.95 -9.46 3.21
N GLU A 247 7.47 -9.84 2.05
CA GLU A 247 7.02 -9.25 0.79
C GLU A 247 5.64 -9.78 0.42
N LEU A 248 4.71 -8.86 0.18
CA LEU A 248 3.41 -9.13 -0.40
C LEU A 248 3.43 -8.58 -1.82
N GLY A 249 3.15 -9.41 -2.83
CA GLY A 249 3.16 -9.03 -4.24
C GLY A 249 2.01 -8.09 -4.64
N VAL A 250 1.71 -7.09 -3.83
CA VAL A 250 0.55 -6.18 -3.93
C VAL A 250 0.91 -4.78 -4.44
N TYR A 251 2.17 -4.57 -4.84
CA TYR A 251 2.71 -3.26 -5.25
C TYR A 251 3.16 -3.21 -6.72
N GLY A 252 2.69 -4.14 -7.56
CA GLY A 252 3.07 -4.21 -8.97
C GLY A 252 2.27 -3.26 -9.86
N ASP A 253 2.63 -3.26 -11.15
CA ASP A 253 1.95 -2.42 -12.18
C ASP A 253 0.50 -2.83 -12.42
N LYS A 254 0.14 -4.08 -12.14
CA LYS A 254 -1.24 -4.56 -12.24
C LYS A 254 -2.09 -3.89 -11.15
N GLU A 255 -1.60 -3.93 -9.91
CA GLU A 255 -2.24 -3.34 -8.75
C GLU A 255 -2.28 -1.82 -8.88
N SER A 256 -1.19 -1.18 -9.32
CA SER A 256 -1.15 0.27 -9.61
C SER A 256 -2.27 0.71 -10.56
N ARG A 257 -2.53 -0.07 -11.63
CA ARG A 257 -3.61 0.22 -12.59
C ARG A 257 -4.99 -0.05 -12.01
N GLN A 258 -5.13 -1.07 -11.16
CA GLN A 258 -6.40 -1.40 -10.52
C GLN A 258 -6.96 -0.24 -9.70
N TYR A 259 -6.11 0.55 -9.05
CA TYR A 259 -6.56 1.66 -8.20
C TYR A 259 -6.75 2.99 -8.94
N ARG A 260 -6.46 3.06 -10.24
CA ARG A 260 -6.42 4.33 -10.96
C ARG A 260 -7.81 4.85 -11.32
N GLY A 261 -8.18 6.01 -10.81
CA GLY A 261 -9.46 6.67 -11.12
C GLY A 261 -10.67 5.94 -10.53
N MET A 262 -10.44 5.06 -9.55
CA MET A 262 -11.46 4.23 -8.94
C MET A 262 -11.94 4.86 -7.63
N VAL A 263 -13.22 4.66 -7.31
CA VAL A 263 -13.80 5.13 -6.06
C VAL A 263 -13.35 4.24 -4.90
N LYS A 264 -13.24 4.79 -3.69
CA LYS A 264 -12.80 4.08 -2.47
C LYS A 264 -13.54 2.74 -2.22
N SER A 265 -14.81 2.63 -2.62
CA SER A 265 -15.64 1.43 -2.45
C SER A 265 -15.43 0.34 -3.51
N GLU A 266 -14.67 0.64 -4.58
CA GLU A 266 -14.52 -0.29 -5.70
C GLU A 266 -13.38 -1.31 -5.51
N ASN A 267 -12.39 -0.96 -4.71
CA ASN A 267 -11.21 -1.79 -4.45
C ASN A 267 -10.94 -1.94 -2.95
N PRO A 268 -10.23 -3.02 -2.54
CA PRO A 268 -9.81 -3.19 -1.14
C PRO A 268 -8.93 -2.04 -0.63
N PRO A 269 -8.80 -1.86 0.70
CA PRO A 269 -7.93 -0.86 1.27
C PRO A 269 -6.51 -1.01 0.79
N HIS A 270 -5.93 0.08 0.29
CA HIS A 270 -4.57 0.08 -0.21
C HIS A 270 -3.97 1.48 -0.23
N ILE A 271 -2.64 1.54 -0.15
CA ILE A 271 -1.90 2.81 -0.20
C ILE A 271 -2.02 3.51 -1.57
N PHE A 272 -2.16 2.74 -2.65
CA PHE A 272 -2.39 3.28 -3.98
C PHE A 272 -3.74 3.98 -4.11
N ALA A 273 -4.77 3.51 -3.40
CA ALA A 273 -6.05 4.21 -3.35
C ALA A 273 -5.93 5.58 -2.68
N MET A 274 -5.09 5.70 -1.65
CA MET A 274 -4.83 7.00 -0.98
C MET A 274 -4.05 7.95 -1.89
N ALA A 275 -3.04 7.46 -2.61
CA ALA A 275 -2.34 8.25 -3.63
C ALA A 275 -3.29 8.75 -4.73
N ASP A 276 -4.15 7.86 -5.24
CA ASP A 276 -5.08 8.17 -6.33
C ASP A 276 -6.13 9.20 -5.88
N ASN A 277 -6.71 9.01 -4.68
CA ASN A 277 -7.66 9.96 -4.09
C ASN A 277 -7.02 11.35 -3.90
N ALA A 278 -5.82 11.42 -3.30
CA ALA A 278 -5.12 12.69 -3.13
C ALA A 278 -4.79 13.35 -4.48
N TYR A 279 -4.31 12.59 -5.46
CA TYR A 279 -4.00 13.11 -6.79
C TYR A 279 -5.23 13.69 -7.49
N HIS A 280 -6.37 12.98 -7.47
CA HIS A 280 -7.61 13.46 -8.07
C HIS A 280 -8.18 14.66 -7.32
N ASN A 281 -8.19 14.66 -5.98
CA ASN A 281 -8.65 15.81 -5.19
C ASN A 281 -7.81 17.07 -5.48
N MET A 282 -6.49 16.92 -5.60
CA MET A 282 -5.60 18.01 -6.00
C MET A 282 -6.02 18.62 -7.34
N LEU A 283 -6.35 17.79 -8.34
CA LEU A 283 -6.72 18.26 -9.68
C LEU A 283 -8.13 18.84 -9.74
N HIS A 284 -9.12 18.18 -9.14
CA HIS A 284 -10.51 18.58 -9.18
C HIS A 284 -10.79 19.80 -8.30
N GLN A 285 -10.29 19.78 -7.06
CA GLN A 285 -10.52 20.86 -6.10
C GLN A 285 -9.52 22.02 -6.27
N LYS A 286 -8.43 21.81 -7.02
CA LYS A 286 -7.33 22.78 -7.19
C LYS A 286 -6.73 23.23 -5.85
N GLN A 287 -6.69 22.33 -4.88
CA GLN A 287 -6.14 22.55 -3.54
C GLN A 287 -4.94 21.66 -3.29
N GLN A 288 -3.96 22.18 -2.54
CA GLN A 288 -2.79 21.42 -2.11
C GLN A 288 -3.22 20.29 -1.18
N GLN A 289 -2.60 19.12 -1.34
CA GLN A 289 -2.88 17.94 -0.53
C GLN A 289 -1.68 17.64 0.35
N CYS A 290 -1.92 17.17 1.57
CA CYS A 290 -0.90 16.76 2.51
C CYS A 290 -1.21 15.36 3.02
N ILE A 291 -0.24 14.46 2.90
CA ILE A 291 -0.35 13.09 3.40
C ILE A 291 0.67 12.93 4.53
N VAL A 292 0.19 12.60 5.72
CA VAL A 292 1.01 12.39 6.91
C VAL A 292 1.11 10.89 7.19
N ILE A 293 2.33 10.37 7.22
CA ILE A 293 2.60 8.96 7.56
C ILE A 293 3.27 8.93 8.93
N SER A 294 2.54 8.46 9.94
CA SER A 294 3.00 8.34 11.33
C SER A 294 3.04 6.88 11.78
N GLY A 295 3.75 6.62 12.88
CA GLY A 295 3.91 5.27 13.43
C GLY A 295 5.23 5.10 14.18
N GLU A 296 5.32 4.04 14.98
CA GLU A 296 6.53 3.71 15.74
C GLU A 296 7.72 3.30 14.84
N SER A 297 8.92 3.21 15.41
CA SER A 297 10.10 2.73 14.68
C SER A 297 9.87 1.29 14.22
N GLY A 298 10.08 1.01 12.93
CA GLY A 298 9.84 -0.32 12.35
C GLY A 298 8.40 -0.58 11.87
N ALA A 299 7.46 0.35 12.06
CA ALA A 299 6.07 0.17 11.65
C ALA A 299 5.82 0.15 10.12
N GLY A 300 6.84 0.40 9.29
CA GLY A 300 6.71 0.41 7.82
C GLY A 300 6.47 1.78 7.20
N LYS A 301 6.76 2.88 7.92
CA LYS A 301 6.60 4.26 7.43
C LYS A 301 7.36 4.53 6.13
N THR A 302 8.65 4.19 6.09
CA THR A 302 9.54 4.46 4.94
C THR A 302 9.09 3.68 3.70
N GLU A 303 8.78 2.40 3.86
CA GLU A 303 8.23 1.56 2.78
C GLU A 303 6.89 2.09 2.26
N SER A 304 5.97 2.43 3.17
CA SER A 304 4.68 3.02 2.80
C SER A 304 4.87 4.34 2.04
N ALA A 305 5.75 5.23 2.52
CA ALA A 305 6.08 6.47 1.83
C ALA A 305 6.67 6.22 0.43
N ASN A 306 7.51 5.20 0.28
CA ASN A 306 8.11 4.82 -0.99
C ASN A 306 7.06 4.31 -1.98
N PHE A 307 6.13 3.45 -1.57
CA PHE A 307 5.03 2.97 -2.43
C PHE A 307 4.06 4.10 -2.81
N LEU A 308 3.72 4.95 -1.85
CA LEU A 308 2.89 6.14 -2.09
C LEU A 308 3.53 7.06 -3.14
N LEU A 309 4.83 7.36 -2.98
CA LEU A 309 5.58 8.19 -3.91
C LEU A 309 5.62 7.58 -5.31
N LYS A 310 5.92 6.28 -5.42
CA LYS A 310 5.92 5.55 -6.70
C LYS A 310 4.58 5.70 -7.43
N GLN A 311 3.46 5.56 -6.71
CA GLN A 311 2.14 5.71 -7.32
C GLN A 311 1.87 7.15 -7.76
N LEU A 312 2.13 8.14 -6.90
CA LEU A 312 1.94 9.57 -7.22
C LEU A 312 2.75 10.00 -8.46
N VAL A 313 4.00 9.56 -8.54
CA VAL A 313 4.87 9.81 -9.69
C VAL A 313 4.35 9.11 -10.94
N THR A 314 3.85 7.87 -10.82
CA THR A 314 3.27 7.11 -11.93
C THR A 314 2.01 7.77 -12.49
N LEU A 315 1.12 8.26 -11.62
CA LEU A 315 -0.09 8.99 -12.01
C LEU A 315 0.24 10.28 -12.76
N GLY A 316 1.28 10.99 -12.31
CA GLY A 316 1.75 12.23 -12.93
C GLY A 316 2.77 12.08 -14.05
N LYS A 317 3.08 10.86 -14.50
CA LYS A 317 4.15 10.60 -15.47
C LYS A 317 3.92 11.32 -16.81
N ALA A 318 4.94 12.01 -17.30
CA ALA A 318 4.99 12.66 -18.61
C ALA A 318 5.72 11.76 -19.63
N PRO A 319 5.24 11.66 -20.88
CA PRO A 319 5.78 10.70 -21.86
C PRO A 319 7.24 10.93 -22.29
N ASN A 320 7.78 12.15 -22.13
CA ASN A 320 9.09 12.54 -22.63
C ASN A 320 10.02 13.10 -21.53
N ARG A 321 9.85 12.71 -20.27
CA ARG A 321 10.71 13.14 -19.16
C ARG A 321 11.12 11.94 -18.32
N ASN A 322 12.36 11.99 -17.82
CA ASN A 322 12.93 11.02 -16.87
C ASN A 322 12.96 11.60 -15.44
N LEU A 323 12.15 12.63 -15.18
CA LEU A 323 12.16 13.32 -13.89
C LEU A 323 11.62 12.40 -12.78
N GLU A 324 10.64 11.59 -13.14
CA GLU A 324 10.00 10.56 -12.35
C GLU A 324 11.02 9.55 -11.82
N ASP A 325 11.85 9.01 -12.71
CA ASP A 325 12.89 8.07 -12.36
C ASP A 325 13.93 8.75 -11.45
N LYS A 326 14.31 10.00 -11.77
CA LYS A 326 15.20 10.80 -10.92
C LYS A 326 14.65 10.99 -9.49
N ILE A 327 13.36 11.30 -9.34
CA ILE A 327 12.73 11.46 -8.02
C ILE A 327 12.83 10.17 -7.21
N LEU A 328 12.63 9.01 -7.84
CA LEU A 328 12.72 7.71 -7.17
C LEU A 328 14.16 7.34 -6.76
N GLN A 329 15.17 7.78 -7.51
CA GLN A 329 16.60 7.58 -7.18
C GLN A 329 17.08 8.36 -5.96
N VAL A 330 16.29 9.29 -5.42
CA VAL A 330 16.67 10.02 -4.21
C VAL A 330 16.64 9.11 -2.97
N ASN A 331 15.72 8.14 -2.92
CA ASN A 331 15.52 7.34 -1.71
C ASN A 331 16.77 6.54 -1.30
N PRO A 332 17.44 5.78 -2.19
CA PRO A 332 18.68 5.08 -1.84
C PRO A 332 19.75 5.99 -1.22
N ILE A 333 19.91 7.21 -1.74
CA ILE A 333 20.87 8.20 -1.22
C ILE A 333 20.45 8.65 0.17
N MET A 334 19.19 9.05 0.34
CA MET A 334 18.68 9.53 1.63
C MET A 334 18.74 8.45 2.71
N GLU A 335 18.45 7.20 2.35
CA GLU A 335 18.54 6.08 3.28
C GLU A 335 19.99 5.76 3.64
N ALA A 336 20.92 5.79 2.69
CA ALA A 336 22.34 5.55 2.97
C ALA A 336 22.92 6.59 3.96
N PHE A 337 22.60 7.87 3.78
CA PHE A 337 23.14 8.96 4.61
C PHE A 337 22.30 9.26 5.86
N GLY A 338 21.04 8.88 5.89
CA GLY A 338 20.12 9.26 6.97
C GLY A 338 19.59 8.10 7.81
N ASN A 339 19.76 6.85 7.36
CA ASN A 339 19.34 5.68 8.10
C ASN A 339 20.52 4.96 8.75
N ALA A 340 20.22 4.25 9.83
CA ALA A 340 21.17 3.42 10.55
C ALA A 340 20.46 2.22 11.20
N LYS A 341 21.25 1.19 11.51
CA LYS A 341 20.77 0.03 12.29
C LYS A 341 20.66 0.39 13.77
N THR A 342 19.51 0.09 14.35
CA THR A 342 19.20 0.23 15.79
C THR A 342 18.88 -1.12 16.40
N GLY A 343 18.67 -1.18 17.72
CA GLY A 343 18.25 -2.42 18.39
C GLY A 343 16.87 -2.94 17.95
N ILE A 344 16.06 -2.13 17.27
CA ILE A 344 14.67 -2.45 16.90
C ILE A 344 14.50 -2.59 15.38
N ASN A 345 15.22 -1.78 14.60
CA ASN A 345 15.06 -1.73 13.14
C ASN A 345 16.43 -1.60 12.46
N ASP A 346 16.68 -2.47 11.49
CA ASP A 346 17.94 -2.52 10.74
C ASP A 346 18.11 -1.37 9.75
N ASN A 347 17.02 -0.71 9.33
CA ASN A 347 17.03 0.46 8.43
C ASN A 347 16.20 1.61 9.04
N SER A 348 16.61 2.09 10.22
CA SER A 348 15.87 3.13 10.95
C SER A 348 16.23 4.53 10.48
N SER A 349 15.24 5.29 10.00
CA SER A 349 15.44 6.70 9.63
C SER A 349 15.73 7.56 10.86
N ARG A 350 16.89 8.22 10.87
CA ARG A 350 17.35 9.08 11.96
C ARG A 350 17.19 10.57 11.64
N PHE A 351 16.19 10.88 10.81
CA PHE A 351 15.79 12.22 10.40
C PHE A 351 14.31 12.23 10.01
N GLY A 352 13.66 13.38 10.13
CA GLY A 352 12.34 13.64 9.55
C GLY A 352 12.47 14.07 8.09
N LYS A 353 11.59 13.56 7.22
CA LYS A 353 11.58 13.87 5.78
C LYS A 353 10.24 14.45 5.38
N TYR A 354 10.27 15.54 4.64
CA TYR A 354 9.11 16.13 4.00
C TYR A 354 9.41 16.31 2.50
N LEU A 355 8.52 15.77 1.65
CA LEU A 355 8.69 15.76 0.20
C LEU A 355 7.51 16.51 -0.43
N ASP A 356 7.81 17.63 -1.06
CA ASP A 356 6.87 18.37 -1.89
C ASP A 356 6.98 17.86 -3.34
N LEU A 357 5.88 17.36 -3.89
CA LEU A 357 5.75 17.09 -5.32
C LEU A 357 4.96 18.21 -5.98
N THR A 358 5.50 18.76 -7.08
CA THR A 358 4.82 19.81 -7.85
C THR A 358 4.25 19.24 -9.13
N TYR A 359 3.02 19.64 -9.47
CA TYR A 359 2.32 19.21 -10.68
C TYR A 359 1.87 20.40 -11.51
N THR A 360 1.78 20.20 -12.82
CA THR A 360 1.10 21.12 -13.75
C THR A 360 -0.41 21.09 -13.53
N ARG A 361 -1.13 22.08 -14.08
CA ARG A 361 -2.61 22.09 -14.12
C ARG A 361 -3.22 20.87 -14.82
N LEU A 362 -2.44 20.19 -15.67
CA LEU A 362 -2.84 18.96 -16.37
C LEU A 362 -2.43 17.69 -15.60
N GLY A 363 -1.92 17.84 -14.37
CA GLY A 363 -1.54 16.72 -13.50
C GLY A 363 -0.21 16.06 -13.81
N LYS A 364 0.65 16.66 -14.64
CA LYS A 364 2.00 16.16 -14.91
C LYS A 364 3.02 16.65 -13.87
N VAL A 365 3.90 15.78 -13.39
CA VAL A 365 4.96 16.14 -12.43
C VAL A 365 5.92 17.16 -13.07
N THR A 366 6.20 18.25 -12.35
CA THR A 366 7.16 19.28 -12.78
C THR A 366 8.46 19.27 -11.98
N GLY A 367 8.41 18.82 -10.73
CA GLY A 367 9.56 18.81 -9.84
C GLY A 367 9.24 18.26 -8.48
N ALA A 368 10.29 18.10 -7.68
CA ALA A 368 10.18 17.72 -6.28
C ALA A 368 11.12 18.56 -5.42
N LYS A 369 10.75 18.78 -4.16
CA LYS A 369 11.60 19.41 -3.16
C LYS A 369 11.57 18.60 -1.88
N ILE A 370 12.74 18.38 -1.29
CA ILE A 370 12.94 17.63 -0.07
C ILE A 370 13.40 18.58 1.02
N SER A 371 12.74 18.50 2.16
CA SER A 371 13.14 19.14 3.40
C SER A 371 13.44 18.06 4.42
N VAL A 372 14.57 18.21 5.12
CA VAL A 372 15.04 17.29 6.14
C VAL A 372 15.03 18.01 7.49
N TYR A 373 14.61 17.30 8.53
CA TYR A 373 14.51 17.81 9.88
C TYR A 373 15.24 16.90 10.85
N LEU A 374 15.95 17.49 11.80
CA LEU A 374 16.48 16.81 13.00
C LEU A 374 17.29 15.54 12.68
N LEU A 375 18.27 15.64 11.77
CA LEU A 375 19.25 14.57 11.60
C LEU A 375 19.96 14.32 12.94
N GLU A 376 20.00 13.06 13.37
CA GLU A 376 20.70 12.66 14.60
C GLU A 376 22.22 12.68 14.43
N GLN A 377 22.81 13.88 14.37
CA GLN A 377 24.25 14.06 14.17
C GLN A 377 25.10 13.37 15.24
N SER A 378 24.60 13.27 16.49
CA SER A 378 25.31 12.57 17.58
C SER A 378 25.67 11.12 17.24
N ARG A 379 24.90 10.47 16.36
CA ARG A 379 25.17 9.09 15.90
C ARG A 379 26.50 8.95 15.17
N VAL A 380 27.01 10.03 14.56
CA VAL A 380 28.31 10.01 13.87
C VAL A 380 29.43 9.63 14.82
N VAL A 381 29.38 10.12 16.06
CA VAL A 381 30.48 10.02 17.02
C VAL A 381 30.25 8.97 18.11
N ARG A 382 28.99 8.59 18.36
CA ARG A 382 28.62 7.64 19.41
C ARG A 382 27.39 6.83 19.03
N GLN A 383 27.47 5.51 19.22
CA GLN A 383 26.38 4.56 19.02
C GLN A 383 26.14 3.79 20.32
N ALA A 384 24.89 3.35 20.55
CA ALA A 384 24.60 2.46 21.66
C ALA A 384 25.06 1.03 21.33
N GLU A 385 25.19 0.18 22.36
CA GLU A 385 25.60 -1.22 22.18
C GLU A 385 24.65 -1.96 21.22
N GLY A 386 25.22 -2.64 20.21
CA GLY A 386 24.46 -3.35 19.18
C GLY A 386 23.92 -2.46 18.04
N GLU A 387 24.03 -1.14 18.14
CA GLU A 387 23.69 -0.22 17.06
C GLU A 387 24.87 0.06 16.13
N GLN A 388 24.58 0.67 14.98
CA GLN A 388 25.59 1.07 14.01
C GLN A 388 25.52 2.58 13.71
N ASN A 389 26.57 3.08 13.08
CA ASN A 389 26.60 4.41 12.49
C ASN A 389 25.71 4.44 11.22
N PHE A 390 25.66 5.57 10.53
CA PHE A 390 24.95 5.69 9.26
C PHE A 390 25.47 4.70 8.22
N HIS A 391 24.55 4.14 7.43
CA HIS A 391 24.87 3.06 6.49
C HIS A 391 25.96 3.42 5.49
N ILE A 392 26.00 4.68 5.05
CA ILE A 392 26.95 5.17 4.05
C ILE A 392 28.41 4.92 4.45
N PHE A 393 28.77 4.99 5.73
CA PHE A 393 30.15 4.72 6.14
C PHE A 393 30.57 3.28 5.84
N TYR A 394 29.65 2.32 6.05
CA TYR A 394 29.90 0.92 5.78
C TYR A 394 29.81 0.60 4.29
N TYR A 395 28.82 1.18 3.58
CA TYR A 395 28.66 1.03 2.14
C TYR A 395 29.89 1.56 1.40
N MET A 396 30.34 2.76 1.74
CA MET A 396 31.53 3.39 1.15
C MET A 396 32.79 2.58 1.43
N HIS A 397 33.00 2.11 2.67
CA HIS A 397 34.20 1.34 2.98
C HIS A 397 34.25 0.01 2.21
N ASP A 398 33.17 -0.78 2.23
CA ASP A 398 33.12 -2.06 1.51
C ASP A 398 33.17 -1.86 -0.02
N GLY A 399 32.48 -0.83 -0.54
CA GLY A 399 32.46 -0.50 -1.96
C GLY A 399 33.82 -0.05 -2.50
N LEU A 400 34.49 0.86 -1.80
CA LEU A 400 35.84 1.32 -2.17
C LEU A 400 36.90 0.21 -2.03
N GLU A 401 36.72 -0.72 -1.08
CA GLU A 401 37.57 -1.91 -0.96
C GLU A 401 37.40 -2.84 -2.16
N ALA A 402 36.17 -3.05 -2.63
CA ALA A 402 35.87 -3.86 -3.81
C ALA A 402 36.37 -3.22 -5.12
N GLU A 403 36.40 -1.88 -5.19
CA GLU A 403 36.97 -1.12 -6.32
C GLU A 403 38.48 -0.90 -6.24
N ASP A 404 39.13 -1.38 -5.17
CA ASP A 404 40.56 -1.15 -4.85
C ASP A 404 40.97 0.34 -4.78
N LYS A 405 40.04 1.20 -4.36
CA LYS A 405 40.23 2.65 -4.18
C LYS A 405 40.36 3.07 -2.73
N LEU A 406 40.29 2.13 -1.78
CA LEU A 406 40.29 2.43 -0.35
C LEU A 406 41.49 3.31 0.09
N MET A 407 42.69 3.01 -0.45
CA MET A 407 43.91 3.75 -0.15
C MET A 407 43.92 5.19 -0.69
N GLN A 408 43.17 5.47 -1.76
CA GLN A 408 43.03 6.84 -2.31
C GLN A 408 42.37 7.79 -1.30
N TYR A 409 41.56 7.24 -0.39
CA TYR A 409 40.86 7.99 0.66
C TYR A 409 41.50 7.78 2.04
N CYS A 410 42.75 7.32 2.09
CA CYS A 410 43.50 7.06 3.32
C CYS A 410 42.76 6.14 4.31
N LEU A 411 42.05 5.14 3.79
CA LEU A 411 41.36 4.12 4.58
C LEU A 411 42.06 2.76 4.41
N ASP A 412 42.09 1.96 5.48
CA ASP A 412 42.84 0.70 5.55
C ASP A 412 41.90 -0.48 5.84
N LYS A 413 41.99 -1.52 5.00
CA LYS A 413 41.19 -2.77 5.10
C LYS A 413 41.30 -3.40 6.50
N SER A 414 42.47 -3.31 7.13
CA SER A 414 42.76 -3.92 8.44
C SER A 414 42.33 -3.10 9.66
N LYS A 415 41.86 -1.86 9.45
CA LYS A 415 41.50 -0.91 10.51
C LYS A 415 40.02 -0.60 10.60
N ARG A 416 39.18 -1.17 9.73
CA ARG A 416 37.72 -0.96 9.71
C ARG A 416 37.09 -0.97 11.11
N ASP A 417 37.29 -2.07 11.87
CA ASP A 417 36.70 -2.26 13.20
C ASP A 417 37.50 -1.54 14.32
N LYS A 418 38.63 -0.93 13.97
CA LYS A 418 39.47 -0.15 14.89
C LYS A 418 39.12 1.33 14.88
N HIS A 419 38.49 1.82 13.81
CA HIS A 419 38.04 3.20 13.72
C HIS A 419 37.03 3.52 14.82
N ARG A 420 37.27 4.59 15.59
CA ARG A 420 36.45 4.94 16.76
C ARG A 420 34.96 5.09 16.41
N TYR A 421 34.66 5.68 15.26
CA TYR A 421 33.29 5.95 14.82
C TYR A 421 32.60 4.77 14.11
N LEU A 422 33.32 3.68 13.85
CA LEU A 422 32.77 2.45 13.23
C LEU A 422 32.84 1.23 14.16
N ALA A 423 33.51 1.36 15.31
CA ALA A 423 33.66 0.32 16.31
C ALA A 423 32.29 -0.19 16.81
N GLY A 424 32.22 -1.49 17.10
CA GLY A 424 30.98 -2.15 17.57
C GLY A 424 30.12 -2.76 16.46
N SER A 425 30.52 -2.64 15.19
CA SER A 425 29.85 -3.35 14.10
C SER A 425 30.25 -4.85 14.12
N ASN A 426 29.29 -5.76 14.28
CA ASN A 426 29.51 -7.20 14.07
C ASN A 426 29.68 -7.46 12.56
N TRP A 427 30.82 -7.07 12.01
CA TRP A 427 31.14 -7.20 10.59
C TRP A 427 31.32 -8.66 10.18
N SER A 428 30.88 -9.00 8.96
CA SER A 428 31.10 -10.32 8.37
C SER A 428 31.23 -10.21 6.86
N LYS A 429 31.93 -11.17 6.23
CA LYS A 429 32.08 -11.23 4.76
C LYS A 429 30.76 -11.23 4.01
N SER A 430 29.72 -11.88 4.53
CA SER A 430 28.38 -11.89 3.91
C SER A 430 27.73 -10.50 3.93
N LYS A 431 27.97 -9.69 4.96
CA LYS A 431 27.47 -8.31 5.04
C LYS A 431 28.24 -7.38 4.09
N SER A 432 29.53 -7.64 3.87
CA SER A 432 30.36 -6.86 2.94
C SER A 432 29.80 -6.88 1.52
N GLN A 433 29.40 -8.05 1.00
CA GLN A 433 28.80 -8.14 -0.34
C GLN A 433 27.49 -7.34 -0.46
N ALA A 434 26.62 -7.42 0.54
CA ALA A 434 25.38 -6.64 0.56
C ALA A 434 25.66 -5.13 0.61
N ASN A 435 26.67 -4.70 1.38
CA ASN A 435 27.09 -3.30 1.44
C ASN A 435 27.65 -2.80 0.10
N VAL A 436 28.41 -3.63 -0.63
CA VAL A 436 28.89 -3.31 -1.98
C VAL A 436 27.72 -3.09 -2.94
N GLU A 437 26.70 -3.96 -2.91
CA GLU A 437 25.51 -3.81 -3.74
C GLU A 437 24.75 -2.52 -3.42
N GLN A 438 24.59 -2.18 -2.14
CA GLN A 438 23.96 -0.93 -1.72
C GLN A 438 24.80 0.30 -2.10
N PHE A 439 26.13 0.22 -1.98
CA PHE A 439 27.03 1.28 -2.44
C PHE A 439 26.86 1.54 -3.93
N ASN A 440 26.83 0.50 -4.76
CA ASN A 440 26.63 0.63 -6.20
C ASN A 440 25.29 1.30 -6.53
N LYS A 441 24.21 0.96 -5.81
CA LYS A 441 22.90 1.63 -5.95
C LYS A 441 22.96 3.12 -5.59
N VAL A 442 23.69 3.49 -4.54
CA VAL A 442 23.89 4.89 -4.15
C VAL A 442 24.67 5.65 -5.22
N VAL A 443 25.76 5.06 -5.74
CA VAL A 443 26.57 5.64 -6.83
C VAL A 443 25.73 5.84 -8.09
N GLU A 444 24.97 4.83 -8.49
CA GLU A 444 24.04 4.92 -9.63
C GLU A 444 22.99 6.00 -9.41
N GLY A 445 22.43 6.10 -8.20
CA GLY A 445 21.46 7.12 -7.83
C GLY A 445 22.02 8.54 -8.00
N PHE A 446 23.23 8.79 -7.50
CA PHE A 446 23.91 10.08 -7.68
C PHE A 446 24.14 10.42 -9.15
N LYS A 447 24.64 9.46 -9.95
CA LYS A 447 24.88 9.63 -11.38
C LYS A 447 23.60 9.90 -12.17
N SER A 448 22.53 9.16 -11.86
CA SER A 448 21.21 9.31 -12.50
C SER A 448 20.58 10.67 -12.20
N LEU A 449 20.73 11.18 -10.98
CA LEU A 449 20.30 12.53 -10.62
C LEU A 449 21.08 13.60 -11.39
N GLY A 450 22.38 13.37 -11.60
CA GLY A 450 23.28 14.24 -12.37
C GLY A 450 24.42 14.86 -11.54
N PHE A 451 24.80 14.22 -10.43
CA PHE A 451 26.02 14.61 -9.71
C PHE A 451 27.25 14.28 -10.55
N ARG A 452 28.26 15.15 -10.47
CA ARG A 452 29.53 14.98 -11.18
C ARG A 452 30.48 14.07 -10.39
N ASP A 453 31.41 13.43 -11.09
CA ASP A 453 32.36 12.50 -10.44
C ASP A 453 33.29 13.19 -9.43
N ASP A 454 33.62 14.47 -9.62
CA ASP A 454 34.41 15.27 -8.66
C ASP A 454 33.59 15.72 -7.44
N GLU A 455 32.28 15.95 -7.62
CA GLU A 455 31.35 16.15 -6.50
C GLU A 455 31.29 14.87 -5.64
N LEU A 456 31.20 13.70 -6.28
CA LEU A 456 31.25 12.40 -5.58
C LEU A 456 32.58 12.14 -4.88
N ASP A 457 33.71 12.46 -5.53
CA ASP A 457 35.03 12.36 -4.91
C ASP A 457 35.12 13.22 -3.64
N SER A 458 34.57 14.44 -3.69
CA SER A 458 34.50 15.34 -2.54
C SER A 458 33.65 14.76 -1.39
N VAL A 459 32.52 14.12 -1.71
CA VAL A 459 31.69 13.43 -0.71
C VAL A 459 32.47 12.31 -0.03
N TYR A 460 33.20 11.48 -0.79
CA TYR A 460 34.00 10.38 -0.23
C TYR A 460 35.16 10.90 0.62
N ARG A 461 35.84 11.96 0.18
CA ARG A 461 36.90 12.63 0.97
C ARG A 461 36.38 13.13 2.31
N ILE A 462 35.21 13.78 2.34
CA ILE A 462 34.63 14.29 3.59
C ILE A 462 34.24 13.14 4.52
N LEU A 463 33.63 12.07 3.99
CA LEU A 463 33.28 10.89 4.80
C LEU A 463 34.52 10.19 5.36
N ALA A 464 35.57 10.01 4.54
CA ALA A 464 36.84 9.45 4.97
C ALA A 464 37.55 10.34 5.99
N ALA A 465 37.47 11.66 5.84
CA ALA A 465 37.99 12.62 6.81
C ALA A 465 37.25 12.51 8.15
N VAL A 466 35.93 12.33 8.15
CA VAL A 466 35.15 12.11 9.38
C VAL A 466 35.59 10.84 10.10
N ILE A 467 35.79 9.73 9.37
CA ILE A 467 36.31 8.47 9.94
C ILE A 467 37.69 8.70 10.56
N ASN A 468 38.62 9.25 9.79
CA ASN A 468 40.00 9.48 10.22
C ASN A 468 40.11 10.52 11.35
N LEU A 469 39.20 11.50 11.41
CA LEU A 469 39.15 12.50 12.47
C LEU A 469 38.82 11.84 13.82
N GLY A 470 37.94 10.83 13.84
CA GLY A 470 37.59 10.10 15.07
C GLY A 470 38.76 9.35 15.72
N ASP A 471 39.79 9.04 14.93
CA ASP A 471 41.00 8.35 15.40
C ASP A 471 42.08 9.31 15.90
N VAL A 472 41.85 10.63 15.86
CA VAL A 472 42.76 11.61 16.48
C VAL A 472 42.64 11.47 18.01
N ASP A 473 43.78 11.21 18.63
CA ASP A 473 43.94 11.05 20.07
C ASP A 473 44.74 12.23 20.65
N PHE A 474 44.37 12.63 21.87
CA PHE A 474 44.99 13.72 22.59
C PHE A 474 45.65 13.19 23.86
N TYR A 475 46.69 13.89 24.32
CA TYR A 475 47.33 13.65 25.61
C TYR A 475 47.53 14.97 26.36
N GLN A 476 47.64 14.87 27.68
CA GLN A 476 47.77 16.03 28.54
C GLN A 476 49.23 16.51 28.55
N THR A 477 49.40 17.82 28.41
CA THR A 477 50.66 18.54 28.57
C THR A 477 50.44 19.77 29.46
N ILE A 478 51.53 20.38 29.92
CA ILE A 478 51.49 21.57 30.78
C ILE A 478 52.08 22.73 29.99
N ASP A 479 51.38 23.87 29.98
CA ASP A 479 51.88 25.11 29.36
C ASP A 479 52.83 25.87 30.30
N LYS A 480 53.49 26.92 29.80
CA LYS A 480 54.43 27.79 30.53
C LYS A 480 53.85 28.39 31.82
N ASP A 481 52.53 28.56 31.86
CA ASP A 481 51.79 29.08 33.02
C ASP A 481 51.30 27.98 33.98
N ASN A 482 51.81 26.75 33.84
CA ASN A 482 51.45 25.59 34.65
C ASN A 482 49.97 25.14 34.51
N MET A 483 49.33 25.54 33.41
CA MET A 483 47.95 25.16 33.07
C MET A 483 47.92 23.90 32.20
N GLU A 484 46.93 23.05 32.43
CA GLU A 484 46.73 21.83 31.65
C GLU A 484 46.26 22.15 30.22
N GLN A 485 46.92 21.58 29.22
CA GLN A 485 46.57 21.73 27.80
C GLN A 485 46.63 20.41 27.04
N ALA A 486 45.81 20.28 26.01
CA ALA A 486 45.81 19.13 25.11
C ALA A 486 46.88 19.28 24.02
N ALA A 487 47.61 18.21 23.77
CA ALA A 487 48.45 18.06 22.58
C ALA A 487 48.02 16.81 21.80
N VAL A 488 48.21 16.83 20.48
CA VAL A 488 47.85 15.70 19.60
C VAL A 488 48.90 14.59 19.74
N LYS A 489 48.45 13.37 20.07
CA LYS A 489 49.32 12.20 20.25
C LYS A 489 49.80 11.62 18.92
N ASN A 490 48.91 11.54 17.94
CA ASN A 490 49.14 10.90 16.64
C ASN A 490 49.09 11.93 15.51
N VAL A 491 50.17 12.72 15.38
CA VAL A 491 50.30 13.81 14.40
C VAL A 491 50.14 13.32 12.94
N GLU A 492 50.50 12.07 12.64
CA GLU A 492 50.28 11.50 11.30
C GLU A 492 48.79 11.46 10.91
N GLN A 493 47.90 11.28 11.89
CA GLN A 493 46.45 11.25 11.65
C GLN A 493 45.92 12.65 11.27
N ILE A 494 46.49 13.71 11.84
CA ILE A 494 46.18 15.09 11.46
C ILE A 494 46.57 15.33 10.00
N LYS A 495 47.77 14.91 9.58
CA LYS A 495 48.20 15.06 8.19
C LYS A 495 47.24 14.38 7.21
N VAL A 496 46.78 13.18 7.55
CA VAL A 496 45.78 12.44 6.73
C VAL A 496 44.48 13.23 6.63
N VAL A 497 43.93 13.71 7.74
CA VAL A 497 42.67 14.49 7.73
C VAL A 497 42.85 15.81 6.96
N SER A 498 43.98 16.48 7.13
CA SER A 498 44.35 17.70 6.43
C SER A 498 44.47 17.50 4.92
N GLU A 499 45.06 16.39 4.46
CA GLU A 499 45.16 16.03 3.04
C GLU A 499 43.78 15.78 2.43
N LEU A 500 42.90 15.07 3.14
CA LEU A 500 41.54 14.78 2.67
C LEU A 500 40.68 16.06 2.56
N LEU A 501 40.85 16.99 3.49
CA LEU A 501 40.10 18.26 3.54
C LEU A 501 40.74 19.40 2.75
N GLY A 502 42.00 19.26 2.34
CA GLY A 502 42.75 20.32 1.66
C GLY A 502 43.04 21.52 2.55
N ILE A 503 43.33 21.30 3.84
CA ILE A 503 43.63 22.34 4.84
C ILE A 503 45.04 22.16 5.42
N ASP A 504 45.60 23.20 6.02
CA ASP A 504 46.92 23.10 6.64
C ASP A 504 46.88 22.24 7.93
N PRO A 505 47.84 21.31 8.13
CA PRO A 505 47.95 20.54 9.38
C PRO A 505 48.12 21.38 10.64
N SER A 506 48.78 22.55 10.59
CA SER A 506 48.90 23.44 11.75
C SER A 506 47.55 24.02 12.14
N ASP A 507 46.77 24.47 11.16
CA ASP A 507 45.47 25.09 11.38
C ASP A 507 44.47 24.07 11.97
N LEU A 508 44.49 22.83 11.47
CA LEU A 508 43.66 21.76 12.04
C LEU A 508 44.08 21.42 13.47
N THR A 509 45.38 21.39 13.75
CA THR A 509 45.88 21.13 15.11
C THR A 509 45.42 22.23 16.06
N GLU A 510 45.64 23.49 15.69
CA GLU A 510 45.23 24.66 16.48
C GLU A 510 43.73 24.68 16.72
N ALA A 511 42.92 24.40 15.69
CA ALA A 511 41.46 24.36 15.80
C ALA A 511 40.94 23.27 16.75
N LEU A 512 41.68 22.17 16.93
CA LEU A 512 41.31 21.09 17.84
C LEU A 512 41.82 21.35 19.27
N THR A 513 43.02 21.92 19.41
CA THR A 513 43.69 22.09 20.71
C THR A 513 43.50 23.45 21.35
N SER A 514 42.90 24.41 20.65
CA SER A 514 42.66 25.76 21.18
C SER A 514 41.30 26.30 20.78
N ASN A 515 40.85 27.35 21.48
CA ASN A 515 39.64 28.08 21.18
C ASN A 515 39.92 29.58 21.29
N SER A 516 39.56 30.33 20.25
CA SER A 516 39.80 31.78 20.18
C SER A 516 38.47 32.52 20.26
N VAL A 517 38.34 33.40 21.24
CA VAL A 517 37.15 34.25 21.43
C VAL A 517 37.52 35.70 21.23
N VAL A 518 36.78 36.39 20.36
CA VAL A 518 36.94 37.84 20.12
C VAL A 518 36.14 38.61 21.17
N THR A 519 36.82 39.33 22.06
CA THR A 519 36.18 40.17 23.07
C THR A 519 36.70 41.59 22.95
N LYS A 520 35.80 42.57 22.73
CA LYS A 520 36.15 44.01 22.60
C LYS A 520 37.24 44.32 21.56
N GLY A 521 37.35 43.52 20.50
CA GLY A 521 38.34 43.69 19.42
C GLY A 521 39.68 42.98 19.66
N GLU A 522 39.88 42.36 20.82
CA GLU A 522 41.04 41.50 21.11
C GLU A 522 40.69 40.03 20.90
N ILE A 523 41.64 39.27 20.33
CA ILE A 523 41.53 37.82 20.15
C ILE A 523 42.19 37.16 21.36
N ILE A 524 41.39 36.51 22.20
CA ILE A 524 41.89 35.74 23.34
C ILE A 524 41.88 34.27 22.93
N THR A 525 43.06 33.68 22.74
CA THR A 525 43.23 32.25 22.48
C THR A 525 43.45 31.52 23.81
N ARG A 526 42.63 30.50 24.06
CA ARG A 526 42.73 29.62 25.22
C ARG A 526 43.00 28.20 24.74
N ASN A 527 43.98 27.53 25.34
CA ASN A 527 44.25 26.12 25.06
C ASN A 527 43.19 25.23 25.72
N ASN A 528 42.74 24.22 24.98
CA ASN A 528 41.74 23.25 25.40
C ASN A 528 42.38 22.21 26.30
N THR A 529 41.64 21.73 27.29
CA THR A 529 41.95 20.47 27.99
C THR A 529 41.75 19.27 27.06
N VAL A 530 42.24 18.09 27.45
CA VAL A 530 42.07 16.85 26.66
C VAL A 530 40.59 16.55 26.38
N GLU A 531 39.73 16.74 27.37
CA GLU A 531 38.29 16.51 27.23
C GLU A 531 37.64 17.55 26.30
N GLU A 532 37.99 18.84 26.42
CA GLU A 532 37.54 19.90 25.52
C GLU A 532 37.99 19.66 24.07
N ALA A 533 39.23 19.19 23.86
CA ALA A 533 39.75 18.85 22.53
C ALA A 533 39.02 17.64 21.91
N MET A 534 38.72 16.60 22.70
CA MET A 534 37.89 15.47 22.26
C MET A 534 36.48 15.91 21.89
N CYS A 535 35.87 16.79 22.69
CA CYS A 535 34.56 17.36 22.40
C CYS A 535 34.57 18.21 21.12
N THR A 536 35.65 18.96 20.89
CA THR A 536 35.83 19.78 19.69
C THR A 536 35.99 18.93 18.43
N ARG A 537 36.80 17.86 18.49
CA ARG A 537 36.89 16.83 17.44
C ARG A 537 35.52 16.25 17.09
N ASP A 538 34.77 15.82 18.11
CA ASP A 538 33.45 15.22 17.92
C ASP A 538 32.43 16.24 17.41
N ALA A 539 32.49 17.50 17.86
CA ALA A 539 31.66 18.59 17.34
C ALA A 539 31.96 18.88 15.86
N MET A 540 33.24 18.88 15.47
CA MET A 540 33.68 19.05 14.09
C MET A 540 33.18 17.89 13.20
N ALA A 541 33.33 16.64 13.64
CA ALA A 541 32.81 15.47 12.92
C ALA A 541 31.28 15.55 12.69
N LYS A 542 30.52 15.89 13.73
CA LYS A 542 29.06 16.10 13.64
C LYS A 542 28.70 17.21 12.66
N ALA A 543 29.40 18.35 12.74
CA ALA A 543 29.15 19.50 11.88
C ALA A 543 29.49 19.21 10.41
N MET A 544 30.60 18.52 10.14
CA MET A 544 30.99 18.12 8.79
C MET A 544 29.95 17.19 8.17
N TYR A 545 29.53 16.14 8.88
CA TYR A 545 28.52 15.21 8.39
C TYR A 545 27.16 15.89 8.18
N GLY A 546 26.72 16.71 9.13
CA GLY A 546 25.46 17.46 9.02
C GLY A 546 25.46 18.39 7.79
N ARG A 547 26.53 19.17 7.61
CA ARG A 547 26.66 20.08 6.46
C ARG A 547 26.78 19.33 5.13
N LEU A 548 27.47 18.19 5.11
CA LEU A 548 27.55 17.32 3.94
C LEU A 548 26.14 16.84 3.54
N PHE A 549 25.35 16.38 4.50
CA PHE A 549 23.99 15.92 4.25
C PHE A 549 23.08 17.05 3.76
N ASP A 550 23.15 18.22 4.39
CA ASP A 550 22.41 19.41 3.95
C ASP A 550 22.83 19.81 2.52
N TRP A 551 24.12 19.77 2.21
CA TRP A 551 24.63 20.06 0.87
C TRP A 551 24.11 19.06 -0.16
N ILE A 552 24.11 17.76 0.15
CA ILE A 552 23.54 16.72 -0.73
C ILE A 552 22.06 17.01 -1.00
N VAL A 553 21.26 17.27 0.05
CA VAL A 553 19.83 17.58 -0.08
C VAL A 553 19.59 18.83 -0.92
N ASN A 554 20.38 19.89 -0.69
CA ASN A 554 20.27 21.13 -1.47
C ASN A 554 20.63 20.91 -2.94
N ASN A 555 21.65 20.10 -3.23
CA ASN A 555 22.04 19.80 -4.60
C ASN A 555 21.00 18.92 -5.30
N ILE A 556 20.43 17.93 -4.60
CA ILE A 556 19.28 17.15 -5.09
C ILE A 556 18.11 18.08 -5.42
N ASN A 557 17.75 19.00 -4.52
CA ASN A 557 16.69 19.97 -4.75
C ASN A 557 16.93 20.82 -6.00
N ARG A 558 18.17 21.28 -6.21
CA ARG A 558 18.56 22.04 -7.40
C ARG A 558 18.39 21.23 -8.68
N LEU A 559 18.75 19.94 -8.65
CA LEU A 559 18.66 19.04 -9.80
C LEU A 559 17.22 18.59 -10.10
N LEU A 560 16.35 18.55 -9.09
CA LEU A 560 14.92 18.20 -9.24
C LEU A 560 14.03 19.41 -9.55
N SER A 561 14.49 20.63 -9.27
CA SER A 561 13.77 21.86 -9.61
C SER A 561 13.95 22.22 -11.09
N PHE A 562 13.18 21.60 -11.98
CA PHE A 562 13.07 22.07 -13.37
C PHE A 562 11.90 23.06 -13.51
N CYS A 563 12.22 24.30 -13.90
CA CYS A 563 11.28 25.37 -14.27
C CYS A 563 10.29 25.82 -13.18
N ARG A 564 10.76 26.57 -12.17
CA ARG A 564 10.02 27.78 -11.76
C ARG A 564 10.35 28.86 -12.78
N ILE A 565 9.71 28.82 -13.96
CA ILE A 565 9.58 30.05 -14.74
C ILE A 565 8.55 30.86 -13.95
N VAL A 566 9.07 31.90 -13.30
CA VAL A 566 8.30 32.94 -12.60
C VAL A 566 7.30 33.57 -13.55
#